data_AF-A0A7S2X7T3-F1
#
_entry.id   AF-A0A7S2X7T3-F1
#
_cell.length_a   1.000
_cell.length_b   1.000
_cell.length_c   1.000
_cell.angle_alpha   90.00
_cell.angle_beta   90.00
_cell.angle_gamma   90.00
#
_symmetry.space_group_name_H-M   'P 1'
#
loop_
_entity.id
_entity.type
_entity.pdbx_description
1 polymer ?
#
loop_
_entity_poly.entity_id
_entity_poly.type
_entity_poly.pdbx_seq_one_letter_code
_entity_poly.pdbx_strand_id
1 'polypeptide(L)'
;MSSSCLHAQLLLSCLMFTGIIFGWSSMELLLKDEGQYSELCDHGGGGDGHQPGQTCPERIHAFSMIFEWGSMMVSIVALPAGILMDSTGTGVTLLVAGVIQVTGCILMAQADSKTFDVFLWAYSLLAVSGALTMFAAFSGAATVSPDVKLAYVSACSCLFDASVIIFQIFYGLNILFGVSRPTLFYAYAAIAAILYG
;
A
#
# COMPACT_ATOMS: atom_id res chain seq x y z
N MET A 1 8.27 23.42 -11.49
CA MET A 1 8.77 23.06 -10.14
C MET A 1 10.28 23.23 -10.10
N SER A 2 10.83 23.75 -9.01
CA SER A 2 12.29 23.74 -8.78
C SER A 2 12.78 22.30 -8.56
N SER A 3 13.98 21.94 -9.00
CA SER A 3 14.54 20.58 -8.88
C SER A 3 14.51 20.07 -7.43
N SER A 4 14.74 20.95 -6.44
CA SER A 4 14.67 20.60 -5.01
C SER A 4 13.27 20.23 -4.53
N CYS A 5 12.23 20.83 -5.12
CA CYS A 5 10.83 20.52 -4.80
C CYS A 5 10.47 19.10 -5.28
N LEU A 6 10.99 18.70 -6.44
CA LEU A 6 10.76 17.37 -6.99
C LEU A 6 11.39 16.27 -6.12
N HIS A 7 12.63 16.48 -5.64
CA HIS A 7 13.29 15.52 -4.75
C HIS A 7 12.55 15.37 -3.42
N ALA A 8 12.10 16.48 -2.83
CA ALA A 8 11.32 16.45 -1.60
C ALA A 8 9.98 15.69 -1.77
N GLN A 9 9.30 15.93 -2.89
CA GLN A 9 8.05 15.22 -3.24
C GLN A 9 8.28 13.72 -3.42
N LEU A 10 9.36 13.31 -4.10
CA LEU A 10 9.71 11.89 -4.25
C LEU A 10 9.99 11.22 -2.92
N LEU A 11 10.81 11.84 -2.07
CA LEU A 11 11.14 11.29 -0.74
C LEU A 11 9.88 11.19 0.15
N LEU A 12 9.03 12.21 0.13
CA LEU A 12 7.77 12.17 0.87
C LEU A 12 6.82 11.10 0.33
N SER A 13 6.77 10.93 -1.00
CA SER A 13 5.98 9.86 -1.62
C SER A 13 6.51 8.47 -1.26
N CYS A 14 7.84 8.30 -1.11
CA CYS A 14 8.42 7.07 -0.58
C CYS A 14 7.97 6.79 0.84
N LEU A 15 8.06 7.79 1.72
CA LEU A 15 7.65 7.65 3.12
C LEU A 15 6.17 7.26 3.25
N MET A 16 5.33 7.80 2.38
CA MET A 16 3.89 7.54 2.47
C MET A 16 3.52 6.22 1.79
N PHE A 17 3.94 5.98 0.54
CA PHE A 17 3.24 5.01 -0.32
C PHE A 17 4.02 3.74 -0.68
N THR A 18 5.35 3.69 -0.54
CA THR A 18 6.13 2.65 -1.26
C THR A 18 6.17 1.27 -0.59
N GLY A 19 6.31 1.21 0.73
CA GLY A 19 6.50 -0.04 1.49
C GLY A 19 5.31 -0.39 2.39
N ILE A 20 4.18 0.30 2.26
CA ILE A 20 3.01 0.13 3.14
C ILE A 20 2.51 -1.33 3.18
N ILE A 21 2.60 -2.06 2.07
CA ILE A 21 2.14 -3.44 1.97
C ILE A 21 2.94 -4.43 2.85
N PHE A 22 4.13 -4.03 3.30
CA PHE A 22 4.91 -4.85 4.23
C PHE A 22 4.46 -4.66 5.69
N GLY A 23 3.65 -3.62 5.96
CA GLY A 23 2.91 -3.44 7.22
C GLY A 23 1.62 -4.26 7.31
N TRP A 24 1.54 -5.39 6.60
CA TRP A 24 0.33 -6.20 6.47
C TRP A 24 -0.28 -6.62 7.81
N SER A 25 0.55 -6.95 8.81
CA SER A 25 0.06 -7.41 10.12
C SER A 25 -0.92 -6.43 10.76
N SER A 26 -0.66 -5.11 10.68
CA SER A 26 -1.56 -4.08 11.20
C SER A 26 -2.84 -3.96 10.38
N MET A 27 -2.73 -4.09 9.06
CA MET A 27 -3.89 -4.05 8.15
C MET A 27 -4.79 -5.28 8.34
N GLU A 28 -4.20 -6.45 8.53
CA GLU A 28 -4.90 -7.70 8.82
C GLU A 28 -5.67 -7.59 10.14
N LEU A 29 -5.07 -7.02 11.19
CA LEU A 29 -5.77 -6.75 12.45
C LEU A 29 -6.97 -5.81 12.25
N LEU A 30 -6.80 -4.72 11.50
CA LEU A 30 -7.88 -3.80 11.17
C LEU A 30 -9.05 -4.50 10.45
N LEU A 31 -8.76 -5.29 9.41
CA LEU A 31 -9.78 -6.06 8.68
C LEU A 31 -10.41 -7.14 9.57
N LYS A 32 -9.63 -7.70 10.50
CA LYS A 32 -10.12 -8.71 11.42
C LYS A 32 -11.14 -8.14 12.40
N ASP A 33 -10.88 -6.96 12.95
CA ASP A 33 -11.75 -6.22 13.85
C ASP A 33 -13.03 -5.73 13.14
N GLU A 34 -12.94 -5.39 11.85
CA GLU A 34 -14.11 -5.10 11.01
C GLU A 34 -14.93 -6.35 10.65
N GLY A 35 -14.51 -7.54 11.09
CA GLY A 35 -15.23 -8.79 10.84
C GLY A 35 -15.15 -9.29 9.40
N GLN A 36 -14.20 -8.81 8.59
CA GLN A 36 -14.01 -9.25 7.21
C GLN A 36 -13.61 -10.73 7.18
N TYR A 37 -14.18 -11.46 6.20
CA TYR A 37 -14.00 -12.90 6.02
C TYR A 37 -14.47 -13.77 7.20
N SER A 38 -15.31 -13.24 8.08
CA SER A 38 -15.89 -14.02 9.19
C SER A 38 -16.89 -15.07 8.69
N GLU A 39 -17.58 -14.80 7.59
CA GLU A 39 -18.54 -15.70 6.94
C GLU A 39 -17.92 -17.00 6.43
N LEU A 40 -16.61 -17.01 6.12
CA LEU A 40 -15.92 -18.23 5.71
C LEU A 40 -15.83 -19.25 6.86
N CYS A 41 -15.84 -18.78 8.11
CA CYS A 41 -15.75 -19.63 9.28
C CYS A 41 -17.08 -20.34 9.61
N ASP A 42 -18.22 -19.85 9.12
CA ASP A 42 -19.54 -20.46 9.38
C ASP A 42 -19.81 -21.70 8.51
N HIS A 43 -19.08 -21.86 7.40
CA HIS A 43 -19.25 -22.96 6.44
C HIS A 43 -18.22 -24.08 6.57
N GLY A 44 -17.11 -23.86 7.29
CA GLY A 44 -16.06 -24.85 7.57
C GLY A 44 -16.39 -25.70 8.80
N GLY A 45 -17.32 -26.65 8.64
CA GLY A 45 -17.92 -27.41 9.74
C GLY A 45 -16.98 -27.89 10.85
N GLY A 46 -17.32 -27.52 12.09
CA GLY A 46 -16.70 -28.10 13.29
C GLY A 46 -16.94 -27.31 14.58
N GLY A 47 -18.13 -27.48 15.18
CA GLY A 47 -18.36 -27.55 16.63
C GLY A 47 -17.93 -26.40 17.56
N ASP A 48 -18.94 -25.88 18.28
CA ASP A 48 -18.87 -25.23 19.59
C ASP A 48 -18.18 -23.86 19.74
N GLY A 49 -19.02 -22.82 19.88
CA GLY A 49 -18.72 -21.63 20.68
C GLY A 49 -18.24 -20.40 19.91
N HIS A 50 -19.16 -19.69 19.24
CA HIS A 50 -18.89 -18.41 18.58
C HIS A 50 -18.45 -17.31 19.56
N GLN A 51 -17.18 -16.94 19.52
CA GLN A 51 -16.68 -15.66 20.01
C GLN A 51 -16.31 -14.74 18.83
N PRO A 52 -16.65 -13.45 18.88
CA PRO A 52 -16.14 -12.46 17.94
C PRO A 52 -14.61 -12.39 18.09
N GLY A 53 -13.87 -12.98 17.14
CA GLY A 53 -12.41 -13.09 17.20
C GLY A 53 -11.82 -14.43 16.73
N GLN A 54 -12.65 -15.45 16.46
CA GLN A 54 -12.13 -16.75 15.99
C GLN A 54 -11.45 -16.65 14.62
N THR A 55 -10.20 -17.08 14.57
CA THR A 55 -9.44 -17.34 13.35
C THR A 55 -9.70 -18.78 12.91
N CYS A 56 -10.46 -18.96 11.83
CA CYS A 56 -10.58 -20.26 11.16
C CYS A 56 -9.53 -20.40 10.04
N PRO A 57 -9.18 -21.64 9.62
CA PRO A 57 -8.22 -21.87 8.55
C PRO A 57 -8.57 -21.16 7.23
N GLU A 58 -9.84 -21.10 6.87
CA GLU A 58 -10.34 -20.49 5.63
C GLU A 58 -10.09 -18.98 5.61
N ARG A 59 -10.33 -18.32 6.74
CA ARG A 59 -10.08 -16.89 6.92
C ARG A 59 -8.59 -16.56 6.88
N ILE A 60 -7.76 -17.39 7.53
CA ILE A 60 -6.30 -17.25 7.45
C ILE A 60 -5.84 -17.39 6.00
N HIS A 61 -6.34 -18.39 5.28
CA HIS A 61 -6.00 -18.61 3.88
C HIS A 61 -6.39 -17.44 2.98
N ALA A 62 -7.59 -16.86 3.15
CA ALA A 62 -8.01 -15.68 2.40
C ALA A 62 -7.08 -14.47 2.64
N PHE A 63 -6.73 -14.18 3.89
CA PHE A 63 -5.81 -13.10 4.22
C PHE A 63 -4.39 -13.34 3.71
N SER A 64 -3.85 -14.56 3.87
CA SER A 64 -2.55 -14.91 3.31
C SER A 64 -2.52 -14.74 1.80
N MET A 65 -3.57 -15.14 1.10
CA MET A 65 -3.68 -14.97 -0.34
C MET A 65 -3.60 -13.48 -0.75
N ILE A 66 -4.27 -12.57 -0.04
CA ILE A 66 -4.17 -11.13 -0.32
C ILE A 66 -2.73 -10.63 -0.20
N PHE A 67 -2.04 -11.01 0.89
CA PHE A 67 -0.65 -10.60 1.13
C PHE A 67 0.32 -11.22 0.11
N GLU A 68 0.19 -12.51 -0.17
CA GLU A 68 1.00 -13.25 -1.14
C GLU A 68 0.85 -12.64 -2.53
N TRP A 69 -0.38 -12.40 -3.00
CA TRP A 69 -0.60 -11.76 -4.30
C TRP A 69 -0.02 -10.35 -4.35
N GLY A 70 -0.22 -9.53 -3.30
CA GLY A 70 0.35 -8.19 -3.24
C GLY A 70 1.87 -8.19 -3.34
N SER A 71 2.55 -9.05 -2.56
CA SER A 71 4.01 -9.16 -2.58
C SER A 71 4.54 -9.75 -3.89
N MET A 72 3.84 -10.72 -4.49
CA MET A 72 4.17 -11.23 -5.82
C MET A 72 4.05 -10.15 -6.90
N MET A 73 3.05 -9.27 -6.81
CA MET A 73 2.86 -8.19 -7.79
C MET A 73 4.01 -7.20 -7.81
N VAL A 74 4.64 -6.91 -6.67
CA VAL A 74 5.87 -6.09 -6.63
C VAL A 74 6.96 -6.69 -7.52
N SER A 75 7.12 -8.01 -7.48
CA SER A 75 8.13 -8.72 -8.26
C SER A 75 7.76 -8.79 -9.75
N ILE A 76 6.49 -9.07 -10.06
CA ILE A 76 5.98 -9.13 -11.44
C ILE A 76 6.11 -7.77 -12.14
N VAL A 77 5.79 -6.69 -11.42
CA VAL A 77 5.84 -5.33 -11.95
C VAL A 77 7.24 -4.75 -12.00
N ALA A 78 8.23 -5.30 -11.30
CA ALA A 78 9.58 -4.73 -11.26
C ALA A 78 10.19 -4.48 -12.65
N LEU A 79 10.10 -5.46 -13.56
CA LEU A 79 10.62 -5.33 -14.93
C LEU A 79 9.78 -4.33 -15.78
N PRO A 80 8.44 -4.47 -15.88
CA PRO A 80 7.60 -3.48 -16.57
C PRO A 80 7.76 -2.05 -16.04
N ALA A 81 7.86 -1.89 -14.72
CA ALA A 81 8.06 -0.60 -14.06
C ALA A 81 9.39 0.03 -14.46
N GLY A 82 10.47 -0.75 -14.50
CA GLY A 82 11.77 -0.29 -15.00
C GLY A 82 11.69 0.18 -16.45
N ILE A 83 11.10 -0.61 -17.34
CA ILE A 83 10.92 -0.24 -18.76
C ILE A 83 10.08 1.03 -18.91
N LEU A 84 8.98 1.14 -18.17
CA LEU A 84 8.12 2.32 -18.17
C LEU A 84 8.89 3.57 -17.73
N MET A 85 9.66 3.44 -16.65
CA MET A 85 10.46 4.52 -16.09
C MET A 85 11.57 4.97 -17.05
N ASP A 86 12.29 4.01 -17.65
CA ASP A 86 13.36 4.30 -18.60
C ASP A 86 12.85 4.96 -19.88
N SER A 87 11.63 4.62 -20.32
CA SER A 87 11.06 5.13 -21.57
C SER A 87 10.30 6.46 -21.43
N THR A 88 9.58 6.66 -20.32
CA THR A 88 8.70 7.84 -20.12
C THR A 88 9.27 8.85 -19.13
N GLY A 89 10.32 8.48 -18.39
CA GLY A 89 10.94 9.30 -17.37
C GLY A 89 10.18 9.34 -16.05
N THR A 90 10.78 10.02 -15.07
CA THR A 90 10.30 10.06 -13.68
C THR A 90 8.91 10.68 -13.53
N GLY A 91 8.62 11.78 -14.23
CA GLY A 91 7.37 12.53 -14.05
C GLY A 91 6.12 11.74 -14.45
N VAL A 92 6.15 11.09 -15.63
CA VAL A 92 5.02 10.28 -16.11
C VAL A 92 4.85 9.04 -15.24
N THR A 93 5.95 8.36 -14.89
CA THR A 93 5.92 7.20 -13.98
C THR A 93 5.28 7.55 -12.65
N LEU A 94 5.60 8.72 -12.10
CA LEU A 94 5.05 9.19 -10.83
C LEU A 94 3.54 9.48 -10.94
N LEU A 95 3.09 10.08 -12.05
CA LEU A 95 1.66 10.30 -12.30
C LEU A 95 0.88 8.98 -12.44
N VAL A 96 1.43 8.01 -13.18
CA VAL A 96 0.84 6.66 -13.30
C VAL A 96 0.75 5.98 -11.95
N ALA A 97 1.83 6.04 -11.16
CA ALA A 97 1.85 5.51 -9.80
C ALA A 97 0.76 6.16 -8.93
N GLY A 98 0.58 7.48 -9.02
CA GLY A 98 -0.45 8.20 -8.29
C GLY A 98 -1.88 7.80 -8.66
N VAL A 99 -2.18 7.65 -9.96
CA VAL A 99 -3.50 7.17 -10.40
C VAL A 99 -3.79 5.77 -9.87
N ILE A 100 -2.80 4.87 -9.94
CA ILE A 100 -2.92 3.50 -9.41
C ILE A 100 -3.07 3.52 -7.89
N GLN A 101 -2.30 4.37 -7.19
CA GLN A 101 -2.35 4.53 -5.73
C GLN A 101 -3.74 4.98 -5.28
N VAL A 102 -4.28 6.04 -5.87
CA VAL A 102 -5.60 6.59 -5.56
C VAL A 102 -6.68 5.54 -5.82
N THR A 103 -6.60 4.84 -6.96
CA THR A 103 -7.55 3.78 -7.31
C THR A 103 -7.49 2.64 -6.29
N GLY A 104 -6.29 2.18 -5.92
CA GLY A 104 -6.09 1.15 -4.90
C GLY A 104 -6.66 1.58 -3.54
N CYS A 105 -6.45 2.84 -3.13
CA CYS A 105 -7.01 3.36 -1.89
C CYS A 105 -8.55 3.41 -1.91
N ILE A 106 -9.17 3.85 -3.02
CA ILE A 106 -10.63 3.90 -3.15
C ILE A 106 -11.22 2.48 -3.11
N LEU A 107 -10.63 1.54 -3.86
CA LEU A 107 -11.07 0.15 -3.84
C LEU A 107 -10.90 -0.45 -2.44
N MET A 108 -9.79 -0.16 -1.76
CA MET A 108 -9.59 -0.61 -0.38
C MET A 108 -10.54 0.07 0.62
N ALA A 109 -11.07 1.26 0.33
CA ALA A 109 -12.11 1.89 1.15
C ALA A 109 -13.48 1.23 0.95
N GLN A 110 -13.77 0.75 -0.26
CA GLN A 110 -15.08 0.19 -0.63
C GLN A 110 -15.16 -1.33 -0.51
N ALA A 111 -14.04 -2.02 -0.43
CA ALA A 111 -13.99 -3.48 -0.38
C ALA A 111 -14.74 -4.03 0.84
N ASP A 112 -15.54 -5.06 0.60
CA ASP A 112 -16.34 -5.75 1.61
C ASP A 112 -16.42 -7.24 1.24
N SER A 113 -16.07 -8.13 2.15
CA SER A 113 -15.90 -9.55 1.84
C SER A 113 -17.21 -10.25 1.43
N LYS A 114 -18.37 -9.71 1.82
CA LYS A 114 -19.69 -10.30 1.56
C LYS A 114 -20.31 -9.82 0.26
N THR A 115 -20.13 -8.54 -0.06
CA THR A 115 -20.84 -7.88 -1.17
C THR A 115 -19.93 -7.50 -2.33
N PHE A 116 -18.69 -7.10 -2.05
CA PHE A 116 -17.76 -6.60 -3.06
C PHE A 116 -16.32 -6.94 -2.68
N ASP A 117 -15.96 -8.22 -2.85
CA ASP A 117 -14.63 -8.70 -2.53
C ASP A 117 -13.62 -8.30 -3.63
N VAL A 118 -13.00 -7.14 -3.42
CA VAL A 118 -11.90 -6.63 -4.24
C VAL A 118 -10.64 -6.41 -3.42
N PHE A 119 -10.52 -6.99 -2.22
CA PHE A 119 -9.36 -6.79 -1.35
C PHE A 119 -8.05 -7.20 -2.02
N LEU A 120 -8.06 -8.34 -2.72
CA LEU A 120 -6.89 -8.84 -3.45
C LEU A 120 -6.41 -7.82 -4.50
N TRP A 121 -7.32 -7.32 -5.32
CA TRP A 121 -7.00 -6.35 -6.38
C TRP A 121 -6.62 -4.99 -5.81
N ALA A 122 -7.34 -4.51 -4.80
CA ALA A 122 -7.03 -3.25 -4.13
C ALA A 122 -5.62 -3.30 -3.53
N TYR A 123 -5.27 -4.38 -2.83
CA TYR A 123 -3.95 -4.55 -2.22
C TYR A 123 -2.83 -4.68 -3.27
N SER A 124 -3.12 -5.38 -4.35
CA SER A 124 -2.20 -5.51 -5.49
C SER A 124 -1.94 -4.16 -6.17
N LEU A 125 -2.95 -3.32 -6.35
CA LEU A 125 -2.76 -1.97 -6.90
C LEU A 125 -1.88 -1.11 -5.99
N LEU A 126 -2.08 -1.16 -4.67
CA LEU A 126 -1.22 -0.48 -3.70
C LEU A 126 0.24 -0.97 -3.76
N ALA A 127 0.45 -2.27 -4.00
CA ALA A 127 1.78 -2.84 -4.19
C ALA A 127 2.45 -2.33 -5.48
N VAL A 128 1.70 -2.30 -6.57
CA VAL A 128 2.17 -1.84 -7.89
C VAL A 128 2.52 -0.35 -7.88
N SER A 129 1.66 0.50 -7.31
CA SER A 129 1.94 1.93 -7.17
C SER A 129 3.15 2.19 -6.28
N GLY A 130 3.30 1.45 -5.19
CA GLY A 130 4.46 1.53 -4.31
C GLY A 130 5.75 1.18 -5.03
N ALA A 131 5.75 0.10 -5.81
CA ALA A 131 6.90 -0.28 -6.64
C ALA A 131 7.26 0.82 -7.67
N LEU A 132 6.28 1.31 -8.44
CA LEU A 132 6.48 2.37 -9.43
C LEU A 132 7.05 3.65 -8.81
N THR A 133 6.53 4.06 -7.65
CA THR A 133 7.01 5.23 -6.91
C THR A 133 8.46 5.04 -6.47
N MET A 134 8.83 3.83 -6.06
CA MET A 134 10.20 3.53 -5.66
C MET A 134 11.18 3.61 -6.83
N PHE A 135 10.83 3.05 -7.99
CA PHE A 135 11.64 3.17 -9.21
C PHE A 135 11.80 4.64 -9.62
N ALA A 136 10.70 5.41 -9.64
CA ALA A 136 10.73 6.84 -9.92
C ALA A 136 11.67 7.59 -8.96
N ALA A 137 11.61 7.28 -7.66
CA ALA A 137 12.46 7.88 -6.65
C ALA A 137 13.95 7.58 -6.89
N PHE A 138 14.31 6.32 -7.17
CA PHE A 138 15.69 5.94 -7.47
C PHE A 138 16.23 6.59 -8.76
N SER A 139 15.41 6.72 -9.79
CA SER A 139 15.78 7.47 -11.01
C SER A 139 16.07 8.95 -10.71
N GLY A 140 15.37 9.53 -9.73
CA GLY A 140 15.64 10.88 -9.22
C GLY A 140 17.10 11.09 -8.77
N ALA A 141 17.79 10.03 -8.32
CA ALA A 141 19.19 10.10 -7.91
C ALA A 141 20.14 10.48 -9.06
N ALA A 142 19.74 10.31 -10.33
CA ALA A 142 20.53 10.73 -11.49
C ALA A 142 20.60 12.25 -11.67
N THR A 143 19.66 12.98 -11.07
CA THR A 143 19.57 14.45 -11.16
C THR A 143 20.19 15.18 -9.97
N VAL A 144 20.67 14.42 -8.99
CA VAL A 144 21.30 14.91 -7.76
C VAL A 144 22.82 14.99 -7.93
N SER A 145 23.51 15.83 -7.16
CA SER A 145 24.96 15.95 -7.22
C SER A 145 25.66 14.61 -6.89
N PRO A 146 26.82 14.31 -7.51
CA PRO A 146 27.52 13.05 -7.30
C PRO A 146 27.83 12.76 -5.82
N ASP A 147 28.16 13.80 -5.05
CA ASP A 147 28.58 13.68 -3.65
C ASP A 147 27.47 13.21 -2.71
N VAL A 148 26.20 13.47 -3.04
CA VAL A 148 25.06 13.12 -2.19
C VAL A 148 24.16 12.05 -2.79
N LYS A 149 24.50 11.53 -3.97
CA LYS A 149 23.73 10.51 -4.70
C LYS A 149 23.53 9.23 -3.88
N LEU A 150 24.60 8.73 -3.23
CA LEU A 150 24.51 7.54 -2.38
C LEU A 150 23.64 7.78 -1.15
N ALA A 151 23.77 8.95 -0.52
CA ALA A 151 22.94 9.34 0.62
C ALA A 151 21.46 9.43 0.23
N TYR A 152 21.16 9.96 -0.96
CA TYR A 152 19.80 10.05 -1.47
C TYR A 152 19.17 8.67 -1.73
N VAL A 153 19.89 7.74 -2.37
CA VAL A 153 19.40 6.37 -2.60
C VAL A 153 19.19 5.64 -1.27
N SER A 154 20.13 5.77 -0.33
CA SER A 154 19.99 5.22 1.02
C SER A 154 18.75 5.77 1.73
N ALA A 155 18.52 7.09 1.64
CA ALA A 155 17.33 7.72 2.20
C ALA A 155 16.04 7.15 1.59
N CYS A 156 15.98 6.94 0.27
CA CYS A 156 14.82 6.32 -0.37
C CYS A 156 14.52 4.93 0.23
N SER A 157 15.54 4.08 0.40
CA SER A 157 15.39 2.76 1.02
C SER A 157 14.92 2.84 2.48
N CYS A 158 15.50 3.74 3.28
CA CYS A 158 15.06 3.93 4.66
C CYS A 158 13.61 4.42 4.75
N LEU A 159 13.18 5.30 3.84
CA LEU A 159 11.80 5.80 3.79
C LEU A 159 10.83 4.72 3.35
N PHE A 160 11.25 3.84 2.42
CA PHE A 160 10.50 2.64 2.07
C PHE A 160 10.28 1.74 3.29
N ASP A 161 11.34 1.42 4.04
CA ASP A 161 11.23 0.60 5.24
C ASP A 161 10.40 1.30 6.33
N ALA A 162 10.50 2.62 6.45
CA ALA A 162 9.72 3.40 7.41
C ALA A 162 8.22 3.42 7.08
N SER A 163 7.85 3.40 5.79
CA SER A 163 6.46 3.51 5.33
C SER A 163 5.54 2.37 5.81
N VAL A 164 6.10 1.24 6.26
CA VAL A 164 5.33 0.13 6.86
C VAL A 164 4.49 0.60 8.06
N ILE A 165 4.93 1.67 8.74
CA ILE A 165 4.24 2.24 9.90
C ILE A 165 2.88 2.84 9.56
N ILE A 166 2.60 3.16 8.30
CA ILE A 166 1.35 3.82 7.90
C ILE A 166 0.13 2.97 8.24
N PHE A 167 0.18 1.66 7.98
CA PHE A 167 -0.92 0.76 8.37
C PHE A 167 -1.00 0.56 9.89
N GLN A 168 0.12 0.63 10.60
CA GLN A 168 0.11 0.65 12.06
C GLN A 168 -0.57 1.91 12.61
N ILE A 169 -0.35 3.06 11.98
CA ILE A 169 -1.04 4.31 12.32
C ILE A 169 -2.54 4.17 12.02
N PHE A 170 -2.94 3.55 10.90
CA PHE A 170 -4.36 3.35 10.58
C PHE A 170 -5.05 2.51 11.65
N TYR A 171 -4.44 1.37 12.02
CA TYR A 171 -4.94 0.54 13.10
C TYR A 171 -5.01 1.31 14.43
N GLY A 172 -3.96 2.06 14.78
CA GLY A 172 -3.93 2.93 15.95
C GLY A 172 -5.05 3.97 15.98
N LEU A 173 -5.35 4.61 14.84
CA LEU A 173 -6.44 5.58 14.72
C LEU A 173 -7.82 4.93 14.85
N ASN A 174 -7.97 3.71 14.31
CA ASN A 174 -9.21 2.95 14.43
C ASN A 174 -9.49 2.58 15.90
N ILE A 175 -8.50 2.05 16.62
CA ILE A 175 -8.70 1.63 18.03
C ILE A 175 -8.82 2.82 19.00
N LEU A 176 -8.10 3.92 18.77
CA LEU A 176 -8.09 5.07 19.70
C LEU A 176 -9.26 6.04 19.47
N PHE A 177 -9.64 6.25 18.21
CA PHE A 177 -10.63 7.27 17.82
C PHE A 177 -11.86 6.68 17.14
N GLY A 178 -11.92 5.36 16.90
CA GLY A 178 -13.04 4.72 16.22
C GLY A 178 -13.16 5.09 14.74
N VAL A 179 -12.09 5.57 14.10
CA VAL A 179 -12.14 5.99 12.70
C VAL A 179 -12.22 4.76 11.81
N SER A 180 -13.31 4.65 11.04
CA SER A 180 -13.54 3.54 10.12
C SER A 180 -12.50 3.47 8.99
N ARG A 181 -12.15 2.28 8.50
CA ARG A 181 -11.24 2.07 7.36
C ARG A 181 -11.57 2.93 6.13
N PRO A 182 -12.84 3.06 5.66
CA PRO A 182 -13.14 3.85 4.48
C PRO A 182 -12.68 5.31 4.61
N THR A 183 -12.93 5.95 5.75
CA THR A 183 -12.50 7.33 6.02
C THR A 183 -10.98 7.47 6.00
N LEU A 184 -10.25 6.50 6.59
CA LEU A 184 -8.78 6.51 6.57
C LEU A 184 -8.24 6.39 5.14
N PHE A 185 -8.78 5.47 4.34
CA PHE A 185 -8.34 5.28 2.96
C PHE A 185 -8.77 6.40 2.01
N TYR A 186 -9.92 7.05 2.22
CA TYR A 186 -10.31 8.24 1.45
C TYR A 186 -9.41 9.44 1.77
N ALA A 187 -9.10 9.67 3.06
CA ALA A 187 -8.13 10.69 3.45
C ALA A 187 -6.77 10.41 2.83
N TYR A 188 -6.35 9.15 2.85
CA TYR A 188 -5.10 8.71 2.25
C TYR A 188 -5.06 8.86 0.72
N ALA A 189 -6.18 8.59 0.04
CA ALA A 189 -6.34 8.83 -1.39
C ALA A 189 -6.25 10.33 -1.72
N ALA A 190 -6.82 11.20 -0.89
CA ALA A 190 -6.71 12.65 -1.07
C ALA A 190 -5.25 13.12 -0.92
N ILE A 191 -4.53 12.59 0.08
CA ILE A 191 -3.10 12.87 0.26
C ILE A 191 -2.29 12.39 -0.95
N ALA A 192 -2.58 11.19 -1.47
CA ALA A 192 -1.96 10.69 -2.69
C ALA A 192 -2.22 11.62 -3.88
N ALA A 193 -3.48 12.01 -4.12
CA ALA A 193 -3.81 12.90 -5.23
C ALA A 193 -3.09 14.26 -5.15
N ILE A 194 -2.87 14.79 -3.95
CA ILE A 194 -2.13 16.03 -3.72
C ILE A 194 -0.62 15.85 -3.91
N LEU A 195 -0.05 14.73 -3.44
CA LEU A 195 1.39 14.48 -3.54
C LEU A 195 1.85 14.05 -4.94
N TYR A 196 0.97 13.41 -5.72
CA TYR A 196 1.26 12.99 -7.09
C TYR A 196 0.85 14.00 -8.16
N GLY A 197 -0.01 14.98 -7.83
CA GLY A 197 -0.47 16.06 -8.71
C GLY A 197 0.43 17.29 -8.70
#